data_AF-N8S9D6-F1
#
_entry.id   AF-N8S9D6-F1
#
_cell.length_a   1.000
_cell.length_b   1.000
_cell.length_c   1.000
_cell.angle_alpha   90.00
_cell.angle_beta   90.00
_cell.angle_gamma   90.00
#
_symmetry.space_group_name_H-M   'P 1'
#
loop_
_entity.id
_entity.type
_entity.pdbx_description
1 polymer ?
#
loop_
_entity_poly.entity_id
_entity_poly.type
_entity_poly.pdbx_seq_one_letter_code
_entity_poly.pdbx_strand_id
1 'polypeptide(L)'
;MKSSHLCLGLAICVLFNSIAYAKTCEIPIQTMNVAGLKVGQNIREFQKLHPSVKQVVLGGDSYHLEFADGVDAQIKKTGVTWIDHIAYDLDSEVITSFSLSFLDGPMASYETDLDLFKSRILKNFKVPQKGWVQKNNKYIYQCDDYRIEIHQDYGAAHTAIGPTVMVFSKKSKIF
;
A
#
# COMPACT_ATOMS: atom_id res chain seq x y z
N MET A 1 -55.86 -41.51 -32.99
CA MET A 1 -54.97 -41.68 -31.82
C MET A 1 -53.57 -41.21 -32.22
N LYS A 2 -53.12 -40.05 -31.71
CA LYS A 2 -51.72 -39.60 -31.86
C LYS A 2 -51.21 -39.31 -30.47
N SER A 3 -50.31 -40.17 -30.00
CA SER A 3 -49.59 -40.04 -28.74
C SER A 3 -48.37 -39.16 -28.99
N SER A 4 -48.35 -37.96 -28.43
CA SER A 4 -47.19 -37.08 -28.40
C SER A 4 -46.46 -37.30 -27.07
N HIS A 5 -45.30 -37.93 -27.14
CA HIS A 5 -44.38 -38.11 -26.02
C HIS A 5 -43.84 -36.75 -25.58
N LEU A 6 -44.19 -36.36 -24.35
CA LEU A 6 -43.63 -35.19 -23.68
C LEU A 6 -42.24 -35.58 -23.15
N CYS A 7 -41.17 -35.14 -23.82
CA CYS A 7 -39.81 -35.27 -23.31
C CYS A 7 -39.67 -34.41 -22.05
N LEU A 8 -39.50 -35.08 -20.91
CA LEU A 8 -39.11 -34.49 -19.64
C LEU A 8 -37.64 -34.05 -19.72
N GLY A 9 -37.40 -32.84 -20.20
CA GLY A 9 -36.07 -32.22 -20.22
C GLY A 9 -35.67 -31.78 -18.82
N LEU A 10 -34.85 -32.58 -18.15
CA LEU A 10 -34.21 -32.21 -16.89
C LEU A 10 -33.14 -31.14 -17.19
N ALA A 11 -33.49 -29.86 -17.03
CA ALA A 11 -32.54 -28.76 -17.16
C ALA A 11 -31.63 -28.71 -15.92
N ILE A 12 -30.43 -29.27 -16.02
CA ILE A 12 -29.37 -29.12 -15.02
C ILE A 12 -28.73 -27.74 -15.24
N CYS A 13 -29.19 -26.74 -14.50
CA CYS A 13 -28.50 -25.45 -14.41
C CYS A 13 -27.20 -25.62 -13.61
N VAL A 14 -26.08 -25.79 -14.32
CA VAL A 14 -24.74 -25.69 -13.73
C VAL A 14 -24.49 -24.20 -13.42
N LEU A 15 -24.74 -23.82 -12.17
CA LEU A 15 -24.31 -22.54 -11.63
C LEU A 15 -22.78 -22.52 -11.55
N PHE A 16 -22.12 -21.96 -12.56
CA PHE A 16 -20.73 -21.55 -12.46
C PHE A 16 -20.64 -20.38 -11.49
N ASN A 17 -20.58 -20.67 -10.20
CA ASN A 17 -20.10 -19.71 -9.22
C ASN A 17 -18.66 -19.41 -9.57
N SER A 18 -18.41 -18.23 -10.12
CA SER A 18 -17.07 -17.66 -10.26
C SER A 18 -16.47 -17.59 -8.86
N ILE A 19 -15.69 -18.59 -8.47
CA ILE A 19 -14.87 -18.51 -7.25
C ILE A 19 -13.82 -17.46 -7.56
N ALA A 20 -14.07 -16.22 -7.16
CA ALA A 20 -13.04 -15.20 -7.11
C ALA A 20 -12.01 -15.67 -6.08
N TYR A 21 -10.93 -16.28 -6.56
CA TYR A 21 -9.86 -16.74 -5.70
C TYR A 21 -9.20 -15.51 -5.06
N ALA A 22 -9.35 -15.43 -3.74
CA ALA A 22 -8.60 -14.56 -2.86
C ALA A 22 -7.10 -14.61 -3.24
N LYS A 23 -6.50 -13.46 -3.60
CA LYS A 23 -5.08 -13.39 -3.90
C LYS A 23 -4.32 -13.32 -2.57
N THR A 24 -3.87 -14.48 -2.11
CA THR A 24 -3.07 -14.62 -0.89
C THR A 24 -1.82 -13.74 -0.93
N CYS A 25 -1.56 -13.03 0.17
CA CYS A 25 -0.37 -12.22 0.32
C CYS A 25 0.88 -13.10 0.50
N GLU A 26 1.99 -12.74 -0.14
CA GLU A 26 3.29 -13.39 0.06
C GLU A 26 3.78 -13.24 1.50
N ILE A 27 3.64 -12.04 2.07
CA ILE A 27 3.88 -11.79 3.49
C ILE A 27 2.60 -11.28 4.15
N PRO A 28 2.27 -11.74 5.38
CA PRO A 28 1.13 -11.23 6.14
C PRO A 28 1.23 -9.73 6.44
N ILE A 29 0.09 -9.05 6.52
CA ILE A 29 0.04 -7.60 6.82
C ILE A 29 0.71 -7.24 8.15
N GLN A 30 0.70 -8.12 9.15
CA GLN A 30 1.28 -7.89 10.48
C GLN A 30 2.82 -7.82 10.45
N THR A 31 3.45 -8.49 9.49
CA THR A 31 4.92 -8.54 9.35
C THR A 31 5.44 -7.56 8.30
N MET A 32 4.60 -7.15 7.35
CA MET A 32 4.91 -6.12 6.37
C MET A 32 5.28 -4.81 7.05
N ASN A 33 6.42 -4.24 6.65
CA ASN A 33 6.95 -3.01 7.24
C ASN A 33 7.84 -2.28 6.24
N VAL A 34 7.61 -0.98 6.11
CA VAL A 34 8.50 -0.07 5.39
C VAL A 34 8.95 1.01 6.37
N ALA A 35 10.26 1.08 6.61
CA ALA A 35 10.86 2.13 7.46
C ALA A 35 10.26 2.28 8.87
N GLY A 36 9.75 1.20 9.49
CA GLY A 36 9.11 1.25 10.80
C GLY A 36 7.59 1.47 10.76
N LEU A 37 7.02 1.89 9.63
CA LEU A 37 5.56 2.02 9.46
C LEU A 37 4.91 0.71 8.99
N LYS A 38 3.67 0.49 9.44
CA LYS A 38 2.83 -0.65 9.02
C LYS A 38 1.38 -0.20 8.89
N VAL A 39 0.71 -0.63 7.83
CA VAL A 39 -0.76 -0.52 7.80
C VAL A 39 -1.36 -1.58 8.73
N GLY A 40 -2.48 -1.25 9.38
CA GLY A 40 -3.09 -2.05 10.43
C GLY A 40 -2.46 -1.87 11.82
N GLN A 41 -1.38 -1.09 11.96
CA GLN A 41 -0.81 -0.74 13.26
C GLN A 41 -1.74 0.22 14.01
N ASN A 42 -1.92 0.01 15.31
CA ASN A 42 -2.67 0.92 16.16
C ASN A 42 -1.93 2.27 16.31
N ILE A 43 -2.64 3.38 16.16
CA ILE A 43 -2.05 4.72 16.19
C ILE A 43 -1.43 5.08 17.54
N ARG A 44 -1.96 4.56 18.65
CA ARG A 44 -1.42 4.85 19.99
C ARG A 44 -0.08 4.14 20.19
N GLU A 45 0.08 2.94 19.65
CA GLU A 45 1.36 2.24 19.64
C GLU A 45 2.38 2.97 18.77
N PHE A 46 1.95 3.46 17.60
CA PHE A 46 2.80 4.28 16.74
C PHE A 46 3.26 5.57 17.44
N GLN A 47 2.35 6.28 18.09
CA GLN A 47 2.65 7.51 18.86
C GLN A 47 3.60 7.27 20.04
N LYS A 48 3.53 6.09 20.69
CA LYS A 48 4.51 5.73 21.74
C LYS A 48 5.93 5.62 21.19
N LEU A 49 6.08 5.12 19.97
CA LEU A 49 7.37 4.99 19.31
C LEU A 49 7.85 6.31 18.69
N HIS A 50 6.91 7.15 18.25
CA HIS A 50 7.16 8.43 17.60
C HIS A 50 6.41 9.58 18.33
N PRO A 51 6.84 9.98 19.53
CA PRO A 51 6.10 10.91 20.39
C PRO A 51 5.97 12.34 19.84
N SER A 52 6.74 12.69 18.81
CA SER A 52 6.67 13.98 18.10
C SER A 52 5.51 14.04 17.09
N VAL A 53 4.89 12.91 16.74
CA VAL A 53 3.81 12.85 15.77
C VAL A 53 2.52 13.45 16.35
N LYS A 54 1.79 14.20 15.53
CA LYS A 54 0.53 14.83 15.91
C LYS A 54 -0.60 14.37 15.01
N GLN A 55 -1.80 14.28 15.58
CA GLN A 55 -3.02 14.09 14.81
C GLN A 55 -3.41 15.40 14.15
N VAL A 56 -3.79 15.34 12.88
CA VAL A 56 -4.36 16.44 12.13
C VAL A 56 -5.61 15.96 11.39
N VAL A 57 -6.54 16.88 11.15
CA VAL A 57 -7.77 16.62 10.41
C VAL A 57 -7.76 17.48 9.16
N LEU A 58 -7.65 16.84 7.99
CA LEU A 58 -7.52 17.54 6.69
C LEU A 58 -8.89 17.83 6.04
N GLY A 59 -9.95 17.88 6.85
CA GLY A 59 -11.33 18.07 6.44
C GLY A 59 -12.13 16.78 6.32
N GLY A 60 -13.42 16.83 6.68
CA GLY A 60 -14.30 15.66 6.74
C GLY A 60 -13.72 14.53 7.61
N ASP A 61 -13.89 13.29 7.18
CA ASP A 61 -13.34 12.09 7.84
C ASP A 61 -11.94 11.72 7.31
N SER A 62 -11.06 12.73 7.16
CA SER A 62 -9.67 12.55 6.74
C SER A 62 -8.73 12.77 7.91
N TYR A 63 -8.46 11.70 8.65
CA TYR A 63 -7.62 11.71 9.84
C TYR A 63 -6.19 11.29 9.51
N HIS A 64 -5.23 12.15 9.85
CA HIS A 64 -3.84 11.97 9.50
C HIS A 64 -2.92 12.14 10.71
N LEU A 65 -1.74 11.55 10.60
CA LEU A 65 -0.62 11.77 11.51
C LEU A 65 0.47 12.53 10.76
N GLU A 66 0.99 13.60 11.37
CA GLU A 66 2.02 14.46 10.79
C GLU A 66 3.16 14.73 11.78
N PHE A 67 4.35 14.94 11.22
CA PHE A 67 5.53 15.40 11.93
C PHE A 67 5.79 16.87 11.56
N ALA A 68 6.18 17.69 12.54
CA ALA A 68 6.45 19.11 12.30
C ALA A 68 7.55 19.33 11.24
N ASP A 69 8.58 18.48 11.26
CA ASP A 69 9.69 18.51 10.30
C ASP A 69 9.48 17.54 9.11
N GLY A 70 8.24 17.04 8.94
CA GLY A 70 7.82 16.10 7.90
C GLY A 70 8.33 14.66 8.02
N VAL A 71 9.31 14.37 8.88
CA VAL A 71 9.77 13.01 9.17
C VAL A 71 10.36 12.92 10.58
N ASP A 72 10.13 11.80 11.26
CA ASP A 72 10.77 11.52 12.55
C ASP A 72 12.25 11.15 12.41
N ALA A 73 13.07 11.49 13.41
CA ALA A 73 14.50 11.19 13.41
C ALA A 73 14.81 9.67 13.32
N GLN A 74 13.96 8.80 13.89
CA GLN A 74 14.18 7.36 13.78
C GLN A 74 13.84 6.84 12.37
N ILE A 75 12.75 7.32 11.78
CA ILE A 75 12.34 6.95 10.43
C ILE A 75 13.38 7.45 9.41
N LYS A 76 13.91 8.67 9.60
CA LYS A 76 14.95 9.26 8.74
C LYS A 76 16.23 8.40 8.65
N LYS A 77 16.60 7.69 9.73
CA LYS A 77 17.76 6.76 9.73
C LYS A 77 17.60 5.59 8.77
N THR A 78 16.38 5.29 8.32
CA THR A 78 16.10 4.22 7.36
C THR A 78 16.22 4.68 5.89
N GLY A 79 16.57 5.94 5.66
CA GLY A 79 16.73 6.52 4.34
C GLY A 79 15.50 7.25 3.80
N VAL A 80 14.40 7.27 4.55
CA VAL A 80 13.24 8.14 4.26
C VAL A 80 13.65 9.59 4.48
N THR A 81 13.30 10.46 3.53
CA THR A 81 13.59 11.91 3.60
C THR A 81 12.37 12.74 3.94
N TRP A 82 11.18 12.28 3.58
CA TRP A 82 9.91 12.91 3.90
C TRP A 82 8.78 11.89 4.02
N ILE A 83 7.76 12.19 4.83
CA ILE A 83 6.52 11.41 4.91
C ILE A 83 5.40 12.26 4.33
N ASP A 84 4.91 11.91 3.14
CA ASP A 84 3.88 12.74 2.48
C ASP A 84 2.53 12.62 3.20
N HIS A 85 2.21 11.42 3.72
CA HIS A 85 1.05 11.23 4.59
C HIS A 85 1.15 9.96 5.43
N ILE A 86 0.42 9.96 6.55
CA ILE A 86 0.03 8.76 7.30
C ILE A 86 -1.46 8.93 7.61
N ALA A 87 -2.33 8.16 6.96
CA ALA A 87 -3.76 8.21 7.19
C ALA A 87 -4.18 7.07 8.12
N TYR A 88 -5.17 7.32 8.98
CA TYR A 88 -5.72 6.32 9.87
C TYR A 88 -7.25 6.36 9.89
N ASP A 89 -7.84 5.25 10.32
CA ASP A 89 -9.27 5.12 10.57
C ASP A 89 -9.55 5.47 12.03
N LEU A 90 -10.50 6.38 12.28
CA LEU A 90 -10.81 6.83 13.64
C LEU A 90 -11.48 5.72 14.46
N ASP A 91 -12.40 4.97 13.86
CA ASP A 91 -13.21 3.98 14.56
C ASP A 91 -12.39 2.79 15.05
N SER A 92 -11.50 2.28 14.18
CA SER A 92 -10.60 1.18 14.52
C SER A 92 -9.23 1.61 15.03
N GLU A 93 -8.93 2.92 15.04
CA GLU A 93 -7.67 3.52 15.49
C GLU A 93 -6.41 2.89 14.84
N VAL A 94 -6.49 2.48 13.56
CA VAL A 94 -5.36 1.87 12.84
C VAL A 94 -4.92 2.69 11.63
N ILE A 95 -3.62 2.68 11.36
CA ILE A 95 -3.04 3.26 10.14
C ILE A 95 -3.60 2.49 8.92
N THR A 96 -4.25 3.20 8.00
CA THR A 96 -4.86 2.60 6.80
C THR A 96 -4.03 2.80 5.55
N SER A 97 -3.22 3.85 5.49
CA SER A 97 -2.25 4.09 4.42
C SER A 97 -1.14 5.04 4.83
N PHE A 98 -0.02 4.99 4.12
CA PHE A 98 1.06 5.96 4.26
C PHE A 98 1.86 6.11 2.96
N SER A 99 2.56 7.23 2.82
CA SER A 99 3.47 7.53 1.71
C SER A 99 4.81 8.02 2.25
N LEU A 100 5.90 7.44 1.74
CA LEU A 100 7.27 7.71 2.17
C LEU A 100 8.10 8.11 0.96
N SER A 101 8.64 9.32 0.97
CA SER A 101 9.61 9.77 0.00
C SER A 101 11.02 9.38 0.42
N PHE A 102 11.80 8.96 -0.56
CA PHE A 102 13.21 8.63 -0.44
C PHE A 102 14.09 9.57 -1.27
N LEU A 103 13.50 10.66 -1.78
CA LEU A 103 14.14 11.62 -2.67
C LEU A 103 15.30 12.31 -1.98
N ASP A 104 16.41 12.44 -2.72
CA ASP A 104 17.68 13.02 -2.28
C ASP A 104 18.22 12.40 -0.97
N GLY A 105 17.81 11.16 -0.71
CA GLY A 105 18.28 10.33 0.39
C GLY A 105 19.33 9.32 -0.06
N PRO A 106 19.84 8.49 0.87
CA PRO A 106 20.80 7.43 0.55
C PRO A 106 20.20 6.33 -0.35
N MET A 107 18.87 6.30 -0.48
CA MET A 107 18.14 5.26 -1.21
C MET A 107 17.87 5.62 -2.67
N ALA A 108 17.67 6.90 -2.99
CA ALA A 108 17.40 7.37 -4.35
C ALA A 108 17.52 8.90 -4.49
N SER A 109 17.70 9.33 -5.73
CA SER A 109 17.50 10.70 -6.24
C SER A 109 16.49 10.67 -7.38
N TYR A 110 16.20 11.81 -8.02
CA TYR A 110 15.36 11.85 -9.23
C TYR A 110 15.92 10.99 -10.37
N GLU A 111 17.25 10.90 -10.50
CA GLU A 111 17.93 10.17 -11.58
C GLU A 111 18.06 8.67 -11.30
N THR A 112 17.73 8.23 -10.07
CA THR A 112 17.84 6.82 -9.71
C THR A 112 16.81 6.00 -10.48
N ASP A 113 17.28 5.00 -11.20
CA ASP A 113 16.43 4.09 -11.96
C ASP A 113 15.36 3.38 -11.11
N LEU A 114 14.17 3.16 -11.69
CA LEU A 114 13.03 2.54 -10.99
C LEU A 114 13.34 1.11 -10.52
N ASP A 115 14.03 0.30 -11.32
CA ASP A 115 14.38 -1.08 -10.94
C ASP A 115 15.43 -1.08 -9.83
N LEU A 116 16.40 -0.16 -9.91
CA LEU A 116 17.39 0.03 -8.86
C LEU A 116 16.74 0.48 -7.55
N PHE A 117 15.84 1.46 -7.60
CA PHE A 117 15.11 1.94 -6.43
C PHE A 117 14.28 0.81 -5.81
N LYS A 118 13.49 0.09 -6.62
CA LYS A 118 12.73 -1.09 -6.16
C LYS A 118 13.63 -2.12 -5.50
N SER A 119 14.74 -2.49 -6.14
CA SER A 119 15.71 -3.45 -5.58
C SER A 119 16.20 -3.03 -4.20
N ARG A 120 16.52 -1.74 -4.02
CA ARG A 120 16.91 -1.18 -2.71
C ARG A 120 15.78 -1.28 -1.69
N ILE A 121 14.53 -0.98 -2.07
CA ILE A 121 13.36 -1.12 -1.19
C ILE A 121 13.19 -2.59 -0.76
N LEU A 122 13.18 -3.53 -1.71
CA LEU A 122 12.97 -4.96 -1.42
C LEU A 122 14.08 -5.55 -0.54
N LYS A 123 15.32 -5.06 -0.69
CA LYS A 123 16.48 -5.50 0.09
C LYS A 123 16.47 -4.98 1.52
N ASN A 124 16.03 -3.74 1.75
CA ASN A 124 16.17 -3.08 3.04
C ASN A 124 14.92 -3.18 3.93
N PHE A 125 13.76 -3.50 3.36
CA PHE A 125 12.49 -3.49 4.08
C PHE A 125 11.76 -4.84 4.02
N LYS A 126 10.83 -5.04 4.95
CA LYS A 126 10.02 -6.27 5.03
C LYS A 126 8.81 -6.12 4.11
N VAL A 127 9.04 -6.37 2.83
CA VAL A 127 8.05 -6.30 1.76
C VAL A 127 8.06 -7.59 0.92
N PRO A 128 6.98 -7.89 0.17
CA PRO A 128 6.94 -9.00 -0.78
C PRO A 128 8.12 -8.97 -1.75
N GLN A 129 8.70 -10.12 -2.05
CA GLN A 129 9.85 -10.23 -2.95
C GLN A 129 9.41 -10.58 -4.39
N LYS A 130 8.20 -11.11 -4.57
CA LYS A 130 7.63 -11.52 -5.86
C LYS A 130 6.21 -10.98 -6.04
N GLY A 131 5.64 -11.20 -7.23
CA GLY A 131 4.27 -10.78 -7.56
C GLY A 131 4.09 -9.30 -7.88
N TRP A 132 5.20 -8.57 -8.05
CA TRP A 132 5.22 -7.18 -8.51
C TRP A 132 4.92 -7.08 -10.00
N VAL A 133 4.07 -6.13 -10.37
CA VAL A 133 3.72 -5.80 -11.76
C VAL A 133 4.19 -4.38 -12.06
N GLN A 134 5.01 -4.23 -13.10
CA GLN A 134 5.40 -2.90 -13.58
C GLN A 134 4.25 -2.27 -14.36
N LYS A 135 3.91 -1.01 -14.05
CA LYS A 135 2.93 -0.21 -14.78
C LYS A 135 3.45 1.23 -14.85
N ASN A 136 3.75 1.70 -16.06
CA ASN A 136 4.34 3.03 -16.28
C ASN A 136 5.58 3.23 -15.38
N ASN A 137 5.63 4.34 -14.65
CA ASN A 137 6.73 4.75 -13.79
C ASN A 137 6.62 4.18 -12.35
N LYS A 138 5.98 3.02 -12.20
CA LYS A 138 5.85 2.35 -10.89
C LYS A 138 5.79 0.84 -10.95
N TYR A 139 6.12 0.22 -9.83
CA TYR A 139 5.80 -1.17 -9.53
C TYR A 139 4.65 -1.28 -8.53
N ILE A 140 3.73 -2.20 -8.78
CA ILE A 140 2.60 -2.47 -7.91
C ILE A 140 2.65 -3.92 -7.44
N TYR A 141 2.61 -4.11 -6.13
CA TYR A 141 2.23 -5.36 -5.51
C TYR A 141 0.84 -5.21 -4.92
N GLN A 142 -0.03 -6.19 -5.16
CA GLN A 142 -1.38 -6.21 -4.60
C GLN A 142 -1.78 -7.62 -4.23
N CYS A 143 -2.31 -7.78 -3.02
CA CYS A 143 -3.00 -8.94 -2.50
C CYS A 143 -4.30 -8.48 -1.82
N ASP A 144 -5.07 -9.40 -1.23
CA ASP A 144 -6.39 -9.04 -0.67
C ASP A 144 -6.34 -8.14 0.56
N ASP A 145 -5.21 -8.10 1.29
CA ASP A 145 -5.09 -7.32 2.52
C ASP A 145 -4.45 -5.95 2.33
N TYR A 146 -3.53 -5.82 1.37
CA TYR A 146 -2.80 -4.57 1.13
C TYR A 146 -2.23 -4.47 -0.30
N ARG A 147 -1.91 -3.23 -0.66
CA ARG A 147 -1.27 -2.82 -1.92
C ARG A 147 -0.05 -1.99 -1.57
N ILE A 148 1.06 -2.25 -2.26
CA ILE A 148 2.28 -1.44 -2.19
C ILE A 148 2.56 -0.92 -3.59
N GLU A 149 2.87 0.36 -3.69
CA GLU A 149 3.34 0.99 -4.91
C GLU A 149 4.74 1.56 -4.68
N ILE A 150 5.66 1.33 -5.62
CA ILE A 150 7.00 1.91 -5.65
C ILE A 150 7.07 2.78 -6.91
N HIS A 151 7.13 4.09 -6.74
CA HIS A 151 7.15 5.09 -7.81
C HIS A 151 8.55 5.62 -8.03
N GLN A 152 8.86 5.95 -9.29
CA GLN A 152 9.99 6.78 -9.69
C GLN A 152 9.71 7.30 -11.10
N ASP A 153 9.47 8.60 -11.22
CA ASP A 153 9.07 9.25 -12.47
C ASP A 153 10.09 10.27 -12.98
N TYR A 154 11.28 10.34 -12.38
CA TYR A 154 12.36 11.26 -12.74
C TYR A 154 11.95 12.74 -12.77
N GLY A 155 10.85 13.10 -12.11
CA GLY A 155 10.29 14.44 -12.19
C GLY A 155 9.69 14.81 -13.55
N ALA A 156 9.49 13.85 -14.46
CA ALA A 156 9.13 14.08 -15.85
C ALA A 156 7.62 14.36 -16.10
N ALA A 157 6.77 14.33 -15.08
CA ALA A 157 5.33 14.54 -15.19
C ALA A 157 4.88 15.80 -14.44
N HIS A 158 3.74 16.38 -14.84
CA HIS A 158 3.11 17.53 -14.17
C HIS A 158 2.79 17.31 -12.67
N THR A 159 2.91 16.08 -12.19
CA THR A 159 2.71 15.65 -10.80
C THR A 159 3.92 14.88 -10.27
N ALA A 160 5.14 15.23 -10.68
CA ALA A 160 6.41 14.63 -10.26
C ALA A 160 6.40 14.17 -8.78
N ILE A 161 6.31 12.85 -8.55
CA ILE A 161 6.30 12.25 -7.20
C ILE A 161 7.73 11.90 -6.77
N GLY A 162 8.61 11.55 -7.72
CA GLY A 162 9.95 11.05 -7.42
C GLY A 162 9.96 9.65 -6.79
N PRO A 163 11.09 9.26 -6.16
CA PRO A 163 11.24 7.94 -5.53
C PRO A 163 10.41 7.82 -4.24
N THR A 164 9.24 7.21 -4.36
CA THR A 164 8.26 7.13 -3.28
C THR A 164 7.70 5.73 -3.11
N VAL A 165 7.49 5.31 -1.86
CA VAL A 165 6.79 4.07 -1.52
C VAL A 165 5.46 4.40 -0.85
N MET A 166 4.37 3.92 -1.44
CA MET A 166 3.02 4.06 -0.88
C MET A 166 2.48 2.70 -0.46
N VAL A 167 1.82 2.65 0.68
CA VAL A 167 1.20 1.42 1.19
C VAL A 167 -0.24 1.70 1.57
N PHE A 168 -1.14 0.82 1.14
CA PHE A 168 -2.58 0.92 1.38
C PHE A 168 -3.09 -0.41 1.93
N SER A 169 -3.81 -0.38 3.05
CA SER A 169 -4.62 -1.52 3.48
C SER A 169 -5.91 -1.61 2.68
N LYS A 170 -6.57 -2.77 2.71
CA LYS A 170 -7.93 -2.95 2.18
C LYS A 170 -9.00 -2.03 2.78
N LYS A 171 -8.70 -1.40 3.93
CA LYS A 171 -9.56 -0.41 4.59
C LYS A 171 -9.31 1.02 4.11
N SER A 172 -8.26 1.25 3.29
CA SER A 172 -8.00 2.57 2.72
C SER A 172 -9.09 2.92 1.70
N LYS A 173 -9.52 4.19 1.68
CA LYS A 173 -10.51 4.72 0.72
C LYS A 173 -10.08 4.61 -0.75
N ILE A 174 -8.80 4.33 -1.01
CA ILE A 174 -8.16 4.31 -2.33
C ILE A 174 -7.56 2.94 -2.68
N PHE A 175 -7.96 1.87 -1.98
CA PHE A 175 -7.45 0.51 -2.17
C PHE A 175 -7.73 -0.10 -3.55
#